data_AF-A0A6H2A1R2-F1
#
_entry.id   AF-A0A6H2A1R2-F1
#
_cell.length_a   1.000
_cell.length_b   1.000
_cell.length_c   1.000
_cell.angle_alpha   90.00
_cell.angle_beta   90.00
_cell.angle_gamma   90.00
#
_symmetry.space_group_name_H-M   'P 1'
#
loop_
_entity.id
_entity.type
_entity.pdbx_description
1 polymer ?
#
loop_
_entity_poly.entity_id
_entity_poly.type
_entity_poly.pdbx_seq_one_letter_code
_entity_poly.pdbx_strand_id
1 'polypeptide(L)'
;MAKAKVRSTDEITKKFIEVTPGRSGYYAVGVEDPLEDWETNTVMAMAAYKGAVTAADIGRRFVGGAKRAGTGKWKRKSVDVGVDRYGPGVAASEMDFRIGIEPYVSVIAATDLPDRKPRGDPENMKRVTVIATALHAKRLALIGAGVTVK
;
A
#
# COMPACT_ATOMS: atom_id res chain seq x y z
N MET A 1 -27.81 -34.10 -21.64
CA MET A 1 -28.05 -32.84 -20.90
C MET A 1 -27.77 -31.67 -21.82
N ALA A 2 -28.66 -30.67 -21.90
CA ALA A 2 -28.45 -29.48 -22.73
C ALA A 2 -27.34 -28.59 -22.14
N LYS A 3 -26.44 -28.07 -22.98
CA LYS A 3 -25.37 -27.16 -22.57
C LYS A 3 -25.91 -25.73 -22.38
N ALA A 4 -25.33 -24.99 -21.44
CA ALA A 4 -25.61 -23.57 -21.28
C ALA A 4 -25.25 -22.79 -22.56
N LYS A 5 -26.12 -21.89 -23.00
CA LYS A 5 -25.88 -20.99 -24.14
C LYS A 5 -25.22 -19.72 -23.61
N VAL A 6 -24.00 -19.44 -24.04
CA VAL A 6 -23.22 -18.25 -23.64
C VAL A 6 -22.62 -17.59 -24.88
N ARG A 7 -22.50 -16.26 -24.83
CA ARG A 7 -21.84 -15.44 -25.86
C ARG A 7 -20.35 -15.72 -25.91
N SER A 8 -19.69 -15.32 -27.01
CA SER A 8 -18.24 -15.51 -27.14
C SER A 8 -17.47 -14.64 -26.14
N THR A 9 -16.25 -15.05 -25.81
CA THR A 9 -15.35 -14.24 -24.96
C THR A 9 -15.11 -12.86 -25.55
N ASP A 10 -15.02 -12.73 -26.88
CA ASP A 10 -14.80 -11.46 -27.56
C ASP A 10 -16.00 -10.54 -27.44
N GLU A 11 -17.22 -11.06 -27.62
CA GLU A 11 -18.46 -10.28 -27.44
C GLU A 11 -18.60 -9.79 -25.99
N ILE A 12 -18.30 -10.66 -25.02
CA ILE A 12 -18.35 -10.33 -23.59
C ILE A 12 -17.29 -9.27 -23.26
N THR A 13 -16.07 -9.42 -23.79
CA THR A 13 -14.95 -8.49 -23.55
C THR A 13 -15.23 -7.13 -24.16
N LYS A 14 -15.74 -7.08 -25.40
CA LYS A 14 -16.13 -5.84 -26.08
C LYS A 14 -17.16 -5.08 -25.25
N LYS A 15 -18.24 -5.75 -24.84
CA LYS A 15 -19.27 -5.15 -23.99
C LYS A 15 -18.70 -4.64 -22.67
N PHE A 16 -17.80 -5.39 -22.03
CA PHE A 16 -17.18 -4.98 -20.76
C PHE A 16 -16.37 -3.70 -20.93
N ILE A 17 -15.53 -3.61 -21.96
CA ILE A 17 -14.68 -2.46 -22.22
C ILE A 17 -15.49 -1.22 -22.63
N GLU A 18 -16.56 -1.39 -23.41
CA GLU A 18 -17.40 -0.28 -23.86
C GLU A 18 -18.26 0.31 -22.74
N VAL A 19 -18.87 -0.53 -21.91
CA VAL A 19 -19.92 -0.09 -20.98
C VAL A 19 -19.38 0.27 -19.59
N THR A 20 -18.36 -0.44 -19.10
CA THR A 20 -17.92 -0.29 -17.69
C THR A 20 -17.29 1.07 -17.37
N PRO A 21 -16.49 1.70 -18.25
CA PRO A 21 -15.93 3.02 -17.96
C PRO A 21 -16.98 4.09 -17.67
N GLY A 22 -18.14 4.03 -18.35
CA GLY A 22 -19.26 4.96 -18.12
C GLY A 22 -19.94 4.82 -16.75
N ARG A 23 -19.50 3.87 -15.90
CA ARG A 23 -20.05 3.65 -14.56
C ARG A 23 -19.14 4.14 -13.44
N SER A 24 -18.07 4.88 -13.76
CA SER A 24 -17.13 5.44 -12.77
C SER A 24 -17.82 6.28 -11.69
N GLY A 25 -18.90 7.00 -12.03
CA GLY A 25 -19.68 7.77 -11.06
C GLY A 25 -20.34 6.89 -9.98
N TYR A 26 -20.93 5.75 -10.37
CA TYR A 26 -21.49 4.81 -9.39
C TYR A 26 -20.40 4.19 -8.49
N TYR A 27 -19.21 3.98 -9.04
CA TYR A 27 -18.07 3.55 -8.25
C TYR A 27 -17.68 4.61 -7.21
N ALA A 28 -17.60 5.88 -7.59
CA ALA A 28 -17.29 6.98 -6.67
C ALA A 28 -18.32 7.09 -5.53
N VAL A 29 -19.62 7.09 -5.87
CA VAL A 29 -20.70 7.14 -4.87
C VAL A 29 -20.60 6.00 -3.87
N GLY A 30 -20.34 4.77 -4.33
CA GLY A 30 -20.21 3.63 -3.42
C GLY A 30 -18.97 3.66 -2.52
N VAL A 31 -17.96 4.46 -2.84
CA VAL A 31 -16.78 4.70 -1.99
C VAL A 31 -17.04 5.84 -1.01
N GLU A 32 -17.73 6.89 -1.45
CA GLU A 32 -18.06 8.08 -0.65
C GLU A 32 -19.18 7.82 0.37
N ASP A 33 -20.16 6.99 0.02
CA ASP A 33 -21.30 6.60 0.85
C ASP A 33 -21.44 5.06 0.88
N PRO A 34 -20.53 4.35 1.58
CA PRO A 34 -20.58 2.90 1.63
C PRO A 34 -21.70 2.43 2.58
N LEU A 35 -22.43 1.38 2.19
CA LEU A 35 -23.48 0.77 3.03
C LEU A 35 -22.92 0.16 4.32
N GLU A 36 -21.66 -0.25 4.31
CA GLU A 36 -20.94 -0.77 5.47
C GLU A 36 -19.53 -0.17 5.48
N ASP A 37 -19.06 0.24 6.66
CA ASP A 37 -17.73 0.82 6.83
C ASP A 37 -16.62 -0.18 6.48
N TRP A 38 -15.67 0.27 5.67
CA TRP A 38 -14.57 -0.57 5.19
C TRP A 38 -13.65 -1.02 6.32
N GLU A 39 -13.30 -0.13 7.26
CA GLU A 39 -12.35 -0.44 8.33
C GLU A 39 -12.94 -1.49 9.28
N THR A 40 -14.17 -1.27 9.74
CA THR A 40 -14.93 -2.16 10.62
C THR A 40 -15.00 -3.57 10.04
N ASN A 41 -15.45 -3.70 8.79
CA ASN A 41 -15.57 -4.99 8.12
C ASN A 41 -14.21 -5.67 7.94
N THR A 42 -13.17 -4.90 7.59
CA THR A 42 -11.82 -5.43 7.41
C THR A 42 -11.26 -5.98 8.72
N VAL A 43 -11.47 -5.29 9.84
CA VAL A 43 -11.06 -5.76 11.18
C VAL A 43 -11.79 -7.04 11.57
N MET A 44 -13.11 -7.11 11.34
CA MET A 44 -13.92 -8.31 11.60
C MET A 44 -13.45 -9.53 10.77
N ALA A 45 -12.96 -9.29 9.56
CA ALA A 45 -12.47 -10.34 8.67
C ALA A 45 -11.11 -10.95 9.08
N MET A 46 -10.45 -10.44 10.13
CA MET A 46 -9.09 -10.86 10.50
C MET A 46 -8.96 -12.38 10.73
N ALA A 47 -9.93 -13.02 11.39
CA ALA A 47 -9.89 -14.46 11.63
C ALA A 47 -9.96 -15.26 10.31
N ALA A 48 -10.81 -14.82 9.37
CA ALA A 48 -10.93 -15.42 8.05
C ALA A 48 -9.66 -15.24 7.22
N TYR A 49 -9.09 -14.03 7.24
CA TYR A 49 -7.80 -13.74 6.60
C TYR A 49 -6.70 -14.67 7.13
N LYS A 50 -6.56 -14.79 8.46
CA LYS A 50 -5.57 -15.68 9.09
C LYS A 50 -5.74 -17.12 8.61
N GLY A 51 -6.95 -17.66 8.65
CA GLY A 51 -7.23 -19.02 8.20
C GLY A 51 -6.83 -19.25 6.73
N ALA A 52 -7.09 -18.28 5.86
CA ALA A 52 -6.73 -18.36 4.45
C ALA A 52 -5.22 -18.33 4.20
N VAL A 53 -4.48 -17.45 4.88
CA VAL A 53 -3.03 -17.31 4.68
C VAL A 53 -2.21 -18.41 5.36
N THR A 54 -2.81 -19.20 6.26
CA THR A 54 -2.18 -20.38 6.87
C THR A 54 -2.61 -21.71 6.24
N ALA A 55 -3.40 -21.68 5.17
CA ALA A 55 -3.81 -22.90 4.46
C ALA A 55 -2.59 -23.64 3.90
N ALA A 56 -2.60 -24.98 3.95
CA ALA A 56 -1.44 -25.82 3.62
C ALA A 56 -0.87 -25.56 2.21
N ASP A 57 -1.70 -25.16 1.25
CA ASP A 57 -1.31 -24.94 -0.15
C ASP A 57 -1.15 -23.46 -0.53
N ILE A 58 -1.17 -22.53 0.45
CA ILE A 58 -1.11 -21.09 0.18
C ILE A 58 0.11 -20.69 -0.66
N GLY A 59 1.29 -21.27 -0.39
CA GLY A 59 2.49 -20.98 -1.16
C GLY A 59 2.35 -21.37 -2.64
N ARG A 60 1.72 -22.52 -2.92
CA ARG A 60 1.44 -22.96 -4.30
C ARG A 60 0.43 -22.04 -4.98
N ARG A 61 -0.63 -21.63 -4.27
CA ARG A 61 -1.65 -20.70 -4.81
C ARG A 61 -1.05 -19.33 -5.13
N PHE A 62 -0.22 -18.81 -4.24
CA PHE A 62 0.49 -17.53 -4.41
C PHE A 62 1.38 -17.56 -5.66
N VAL A 63 2.29 -18.54 -5.74
CA VAL A 63 3.19 -18.70 -6.90
C VAL A 63 2.41 -18.95 -8.19
N GLY A 64 1.37 -19.77 -8.14
CA GLY A 64 0.49 -20.04 -9.28
C GLY A 64 -0.20 -18.78 -9.81
N GLY A 65 -0.67 -17.91 -8.92
CA GLY A 65 -1.26 -16.62 -9.28
C GLY A 65 -0.25 -15.68 -9.95
N ALA A 66 0.95 -15.57 -9.39
CA ALA A 66 2.03 -14.75 -9.95
C ALA A 66 2.45 -15.23 -11.35
N LYS A 67 2.65 -16.55 -11.52
CA LYS A 67 2.98 -17.15 -12.82
C LYS A 67 1.86 -16.96 -13.84
N ARG A 68 0.60 -17.08 -13.43
CA ARG A 68 -0.57 -16.86 -14.29
C ARG A 68 -0.66 -15.40 -14.78
N ALA A 69 -0.31 -14.43 -13.95
CA ALA A 69 -0.26 -13.03 -14.35
C ALA A 69 0.94 -12.73 -15.26
N GLY A 70 2.13 -13.18 -14.84
CA GLY A 70 3.39 -12.99 -15.54
C GLY A 70 3.85 -11.51 -15.64
N THR A 71 5.10 -11.34 -16.07
CA THR A 71 5.72 -10.00 -16.21
C THR A 71 5.01 -9.12 -17.24
N GLY A 72 4.47 -9.70 -18.32
CA GLY A 72 3.83 -8.94 -19.39
C GLY A 72 2.57 -8.20 -18.95
N LYS A 73 1.70 -8.85 -18.15
CA LYS A 73 0.50 -8.20 -17.60
C LYS A 73 0.86 -7.09 -16.62
N TRP A 74 1.85 -7.34 -15.75
CA TRP A 74 2.34 -6.35 -14.81
C TRP A 74 2.90 -5.12 -15.53
N LYS A 75 3.85 -5.29 -16.46
CA LYS A 75 4.45 -4.18 -17.22
C LYS A 75 3.39 -3.33 -17.90
N ARG A 76 2.47 -3.95 -18.65
CA ARG A 76 1.39 -3.25 -19.35
C ARG A 76 0.53 -2.41 -18.39
N LYS A 77 0.09 -2.98 -17.27
CA LYS A 77 -0.76 -2.24 -16.31
C LYS A 77 0.00 -1.16 -15.55
N SER A 78 1.26 -1.39 -15.20
CA SER A 78 2.09 -0.39 -14.52
C SER A 78 2.37 0.82 -15.42
N VAL A 79 2.64 0.59 -16.71
CA VAL A 79 2.90 1.68 -17.67
C VAL A 79 1.62 2.37 -18.09
N ASP A 80 0.64 1.63 -18.63
CA ASP A 80 -0.54 2.23 -19.29
C ASP A 80 -1.57 2.82 -18.29
N VAL A 81 -1.43 2.54 -16.99
CA VAL A 81 -2.39 2.99 -15.97
C VAL A 81 -1.67 3.56 -14.75
N GLY A 82 -0.61 2.90 -14.29
CA GLY A 82 0.10 3.30 -13.07
C GLY A 82 0.77 4.66 -13.20
N VAL A 83 1.42 4.94 -14.33
CA VAL A 83 2.13 6.22 -14.56
C VAL A 83 1.17 7.41 -14.46
N ASP A 84 0.02 7.34 -15.13
CA ASP A 84 -0.96 8.42 -15.12
C ASP A 84 -1.62 8.64 -13.74
N ARG A 85 -1.71 7.59 -12.92
CA ARG A 85 -2.26 7.67 -11.56
C ARG A 85 -1.26 8.18 -10.52
N TYR A 86 0.04 8.11 -10.81
CA TYR A 86 1.09 8.39 -9.83
C TYR A 86 1.03 9.83 -9.32
N GLY A 87 1.01 10.82 -10.22
CA GLY A 87 1.00 12.24 -9.86
C GLY A 87 -0.18 12.64 -8.95
N PRO A 88 -1.44 12.40 -9.38
CA PRO A 88 -2.61 12.66 -8.55
C PRO A 88 -2.61 11.91 -7.21
N GLY A 89 -2.11 10.67 -7.20
CA GLY A 89 -1.96 9.88 -5.98
C GLY A 89 -0.99 10.51 -4.97
N VAL A 90 0.16 11.02 -5.44
CA VAL A 90 1.11 11.74 -4.57
C VAL A 90 0.47 13.00 -3.98
N ALA A 91 -0.23 13.79 -4.79
CA ALA A 91 -0.92 14.99 -4.31
C ALA A 91 -1.98 14.67 -3.25
N ALA A 92 -2.78 13.61 -3.48
CA ALA A 92 -3.79 13.17 -2.52
C ALA A 92 -3.18 12.70 -1.17
N SER A 93 -1.95 12.19 -1.18
CA SER A 93 -1.24 11.71 0.02
C SER A 93 -0.52 12.78 0.84
N GLU A 94 -0.68 14.08 0.54
CA GLU A 94 0.07 15.15 1.22
C GLU A 94 -0.09 15.08 2.75
N MET A 95 -1.32 14.94 3.23
CA MET A 95 -1.59 14.91 4.67
C MET A 95 -1.06 13.64 5.32
N ASP A 96 -1.23 12.48 4.68
CA ASP A 96 -0.72 11.19 5.17
C ASP A 96 0.81 11.23 5.30
N PHE A 97 1.50 11.76 4.28
CA PHE A 97 2.94 11.94 4.33
C PHE A 97 3.35 12.89 5.46
N ARG A 98 2.66 14.02 5.62
CA ARG A 98 2.94 14.99 6.67
C ARG A 98 2.77 14.37 8.06
N ILE A 99 1.63 13.74 8.33
CA ILE A 99 1.35 13.06 9.60
C ILE A 99 2.38 11.95 9.87
N GLY A 100 2.75 11.19 8.84
CA GLY A 100 3.69 10.10 8.97
C GLY A 100 5.13 10.52 9.23
N ILE A 101 5.57 11.64 8.63
CA ILE A 101 6.96 12.10 8.74
C ILE A 101 7.17 13.03 9.94
N GLU A 102 6.16 13.79 10.34
CA GLU A 102 6.24 14.81 11.40
C GLU A 102 6.90 14.27 12.68
N PRO A 103 6.51 13.10 13.23
CA PRO A 103 7.07 12.63 14.50
C PRO A 103 8.58 12.34 14.43
N TYR A 104 9.11 12.04 13.23
CA TYR A 104 10.53 11.80 13.02
C TYR A 104 11.28 13.11 12.79
N VAL A 105 10.68 14.06 12.05
CA VAL A 105 11.24 15.41 11.88
C VAL A 105 11.36 16.11 13.22
N SER A 106 10.34 16.04 14.08
CA SER A 106 10.40 16.63 15.43
C SER A 106 11.51 15.99 16.27
N VAL A 107 11.74 14.68 16.16
CA VAL A 107 12.84 13.99 16.88
C VAL A 107 14.19 14.44 16.36
N ILE A 108 14.39 14.53 15.05
CA ILE A 108 15.64 15.01 14.47
C ILE A 108 15.93 16.44 14.94
N ALA A 109 14.92 17.32 14.91
CA ALA A 109 15.06 18.71 15.33
C ALA A 109 15.41 18.86 16.82
N ALA A 110 14.95 17.94 17.67
CA ALA A 110 15.22 17.94 19.11
C ALA A 110 16.48 17.15 19.51
N THR A 111 17.14 16.46 18.57
CA THR A 111 18.30 15.61 18.89
C THR A 111 19.59 16.42 18.94
N ASP A 112 20.22 16.45 20.12
CA ASP A 112 21.54 17.03 20.28
C ASP A 112 22.62 16.17 19.60
N LEU A 113 23.45 16.81 18.78
CA LEU A 113 24.52 16.14 18.05
C LEU A 113 25.88 16.42 18.71
N PRO A 114 26.72 15.38 18.95
CA PRO A 114 28.10 15.58 19.39
C PRO A 114 28.88 16.49 18.45
N ASP A 115 29.87 17.21 18.97
CA ASP A 115 30.71 18.11 18.19
C ASP A 115 31.26 17.44 16.92
N ARG A 116 31.22 18.19 15.82
CA ARG A 116 31.77 17.72 14.55
C ARG A 116 33.31 17.78 14.60
N LYS A 117 33.95 16.66 14.27
CA LYS A 117 35.41 16.51 14.21
C LYS A 117 35.92 16.68 12.76
N PRO A 118 37.23 16.77 12.52
CA PRO A 118 37.79 16.89 11.17
C PRO A 118 37.22 15.85 10.20
N ARG A 119 37.19 16.19 8.91
CA ARG A 119 36.66 15.29 7.88
C ARG A 119 37.39 13.94 7.92
N GLY A 120 36.62 12.85 7.97
CA GLY A 120 37.16 11.49 8.01
C GLY A 120 37.45 10.97 9.41
N ASP A 121 37.33 11.80 10.46
CA ASP A 121 37.45 11.35 11.83
C ASP A 121 36.34 10.31 12.14
N PRO A 122 36.69 9.10 12.63
CA PRO A 122 35.73 8.07 12.98
C PRO A 122 34.67 8.52 14.01
N GLU A 123 34.99 9.47 14.88
CA GLU A 123 34.05 9.99 15.87
C GLU A 123 32.83 10.70 15.26
N ASN A 124 32.94 11.21 14.03
CA ASN A 124 31.79 11.81 13.34
C ASN A 124 30.64 10.81 13.14
N MET A 125 30.92 9.50 13.12
CA MET A 125 29.89 8.46 13.03
C MET A 125 28.97 8.45 14.25
N LYS A 126 29.45 8.93 15.42
CA LYS A 126 28.61 9.05 16.63
C LYS A 126 27.39 9.94 16.39
N ARG A 127 27.50 10.97 15.55
CA ARG A 127 26.36 11.84 15.18
C ARG A 127 25.26 11.07 14.45
N VAL A 128 25.64 10.17 13.54
CA VAL A 128 24.69 9.30 12.83
C VAL A 128 24.08 8.28 13.80
N THR A 129 24.90 7.68 14.67
CA THR A 129 24.43 6.73 15.68
C THR A 129 23.36 7.35 16.57
N VAL A 130 23.56 8.56 17.09
CA VAL A 130 22.59 9.23 17.96
C VAL A 130 21.25 9.46 17.25
N ILE A 131 21.27 9.97 16.02
CA ILE A 131 20.04 10.16 15.22
C ILE A 131 19.35 8.81 14.97
N ALA A 132 20.09 7.80 14.52
CA ALA A 132 19.53 6.48 14.21
C ALA A 132 18.88 5.83 15.43
N THR A 133 19.53 5.91 16.59
CA THR A 133 18.99 5.42 17.86
C THR A 133 17.71 6.17 18.24
N ALA A 134 17.68 7.50 18.13
CA ALA A 134 16.51 8.31 18.45
C ALA A 134 15.31 8.01 17.52
N LEU A 135 15.54 7.93 16.21
CA LEU A 135 14.50 7.59 15.23
C LEU A 135 13.95 6.17 15.45
N HIS A 136 14.84 5.21 15.75
CA HIS A 136 14.41 3.84 16.04
C HIS A 136 13.54 3.77 17.30
N ALA A 137 13.96 4.44 18.38
CA ALA A 137 13.17 4.55 19.60
C ALA A 137 11.78 5.16 19.33
N LYS A 138 11.72 6.23 18.53
CA LYS A 138 10.44 6.84 18.14
C LYS A 138 9.55 5.88 17.36
N ARG A 139 10.10 5.13 16.39
CA ARG A 139 9.35 4.12 15.64
C ARG A 139 8.75 3.06 16.55
N LEU A 140 9.53 2.53 17.49
CA LEU A 140 9.04 1.53 18.45
C LEU A 140 7.93 2.09 19.34
N ALA A 141 8.06 3.34 19.79
CA ALA A 141 7.03 4.01 20.58
C ALA A 141 5.72 4.18 19.80
N LEU A 142 5.77 4.57 18.52
CA LEU A 142 4.59 4.70 17.66
C LEU A 142 3.89 3.34 17.46
N ILE A 143 4.66 2.29 17.17
CA ILE A 143 4.13 0.93 17.01
C ILE A 143 3.50 0.42 18.32
N GLY A 144 4.17 0.62 19.46
CA GLY A 144 3.67 0.19 20.77
C GLY A 144 2.41 0.92 21.23
N ALA A 145 2.22 2.17 20.78
CA ALA A 145 1.03 2.96 21.06
C ALA A 145 -0.15 2.70 20.10
N GLY A 146 0.00 1.80 19.12
CA GLY A 146 -1.00 1.58 18.08
C GLY A 146 -1.17 2.76 17.12
N VAL A 147 -0.29 3.77 17.19
CA VAL A 147 -0.22 4.88 16.23
C VAL A 147 0.41 4.32 14.96
N THR A 148 -0.44 3.72 14.14
CA THR A 148 -0.06 3.36 12.79
C THR A 148 0.08 4.67 12.04
N VAL A 149 1.28 4.91 11.50
CA VAL A 149 1.48 5.91 10.44
C VAL A 149 0.61 5.44 9.27
N LYS A 150 -0.65 5.89 9.24
CA LYS A 150 -1.53 5.75 8.08
C LYS A 150 -1.20 6.90 7.15
#